data_AF-A0A3B1CJZ7-F1
#
_entry.id   AF-A0A3B1CJZ7-F1
#
_cell.length_a   1.000
_cell.length_b   1.000
_cell.length_c   1.000
_cell.angle_alpha   90.00
_cell.angle_beta   90.00
_cell.angle_gamma   90.00
#
_symmetry.space_group_name_H-M   'P 1'
#
loop_
_entity.id
_entity.type
_entity.pdbx_description
1 polymer ?
#
loop_
_entity_poly.entity_id
_entity_poly.type
_entity_poly.pdbx_seq_one_letter_code
_entity_poly.pdbx_strand_id
1 'polypeptide(L)'
;MRIIFFLILTLALSYLEAWPAEQEFITVPVDATVKVTEENYFAAKEKAVAKAFGLAVYRAAVSVIPPDDLEQNEEMIQERLVSKGEDFVSSYKFLDEITDHASGELTARLQVTLFLNPIRTALINGGARVRKRDLPKLVIIIKEQNADFMSESNFMLLSSLTEEILVRNFRQRGFLVADRNDARKAKLDKAVLQAINGDSDATAQVGRALEADLIILGETDVNVTPAEEGERVDVTISVTLRKMPDGASIVNKVEKGGGVYKKVLSGSVETIQSATRIIARDLAIAVMAKWIDLKESFNG
;
A
#
# COMPACT_ATOMS: atom_id res chain seq x y z
N MET A 1 -6.01 56.64 -45.47
CA MET A 1 -5.85 55.19 -45.61
C MET A 1 -5.19 54.68 -44.33
N ARG A 2 -5.98 53.99 -43.50
CA ARG A 2 -5.60 53.45 -42.19
C ARG A 2 -4.92 52.10 -42.41
N ILE A 3 -3.94 51.72 -41.60
CA ILE A 3 -3.85 50.40 -40.95
C ILE A 3 -2.93 50.57 -39.73
N ILE A 4 -3.57 50.52 -38.57
CA ILE A 4 -2.99 50.39 -37.24
C ILE A 4 -2.68 48.90 -37.07
N PHE A 5 -1.42 48.53 -36.85
CA PHE A 5 -1.06 47.15 -36.53
C PHE A 5 -1.38 46.92 -35.05
N PHE A 6 -2.52 46.28 -34.81
CA PHE A 6 -3.05 46.02 -33.48
C PHE A 6 -2.32 44.84 -32.84
N LEU A 7 -1.90 45.09 -31.62
CA LEU A 7 -1.39 44.18 -30.60
C LEU A 7 -2.34 42.98 -30.39
N ILE A 8 -1.88 41.76 -30.63
CA ILE A 8 -2.49 40.54 -30.07
C ILE A 8 -1.35 39.74 -29.43
N LEU A 9 -1.01 40.13 -28.21
CA LEU A 9 -0.24 39.31 -27.28
C LEU A 9 -1.21 38.26 -26.73
N THR A 10 -1.21 37.08 -27.33
CA THR A 10 -1.95 35.92 -26.82
C THR A 10 -1.36 35.52 -25.47
N LEU A 11 -2.03 35.97 -24.41
CA LEU A 11 -1.85 35.50 -23.05
C LEU A 11 -2.32 34.03 -22.98
N ALA A 12 -1.46 33.11 -23.38
CA ALA A 12 -1.63 31.69 -23.09
C ALA A 12 -1.42 31.51 -21.58
N LEU A 13 -2.48 31.72 -20.80
CA LEU A 13 -2.57 31.24 -19.44
C LEU A 13 -2.43 29.71 -19.51
N SER A 14 -1.22 29.23 -19.29
CA SER A 14 -0.96 27.83 -18.97
C SER A 14 -1.72 27.54 -17.68
N TYR A 15 -2.91 26.97 -17.82
CA TYR A 15 -3.46 26.10 -16.79
C TYR A 15 -2.46 24.95 -16.66
N LEU A 16 -1.45 25.11 -15.79
CA LEU A 16 -0.95 23.96 -15.06
C LEU A 16 -2.17 23.48 -14.27
N GLU A 17 -2.92 22.53 -14.83
CA GLU A 17 -3.59 21.58 -13.97
C GLU A 17 -2.47 20.94 -13.17
N ALA A 18 -2.21 21.49 -11.97
CA ALA A 18 -1.42 20.81 -10.97
C ALA A 18 -2.09 19.44 -10.86
N TRP A 19 -1.42 18.40 -11.36
CA TRP A 19 -1.86 17.04 -11.08
C TRP A 19 -2.14 16.98 -9.58
N PRO A 20 -3.33 16.53 -9.16
CA PRO A 20 -3.63 16.44 -7.74
C PRO A 20 -2.45 15.71 -7.12
N ALA A 21 -1.78 16.37 -6.17
CA ALA A 21 -0.60 15.81 -5.53
C ALA A 21 -0.96 14.39 -5.12
N GLU A 22 -0.22 13.39 -5.64
CA GLU A 22 -0.55 12.00 -5.43
C GLU A 22 -0.74 11.78 -3.93
N GLN A 23 -1.97 11.42 -3.56
CA GLN A 23 -2.38 11.42 -2.17
C GLN A 23 -1.63 10.29 -1.46
N GLU A 24 -0.70 10.64 -0.58
CA GLU A 24 0.06 9.66 0.19
C GLU A 24 -0.83 9.13 1.33
N PHE A 25 -0.86 7.81 1.47
CA PHE A 25 -1.55 7.10 2.54
C PHE A 25 -0.56 6.42 3.48
N ILE A 26 -0.95 6.28 4.73
CA ILE A 26 -0.30 5.40 5.68
C ILE A 26 -1.33 4.49 6.31
N THR A 27 -1.01 3.20 6.41
CA THR A 27 -1.87 2.23 7.09
C THR A 27 -1.18 1.77 8.37
N VAL A 28 -1.85 1.92 9.51
CA VAL A 28 -1.31 1.67 10.84
C VAL A 28 -2.22 0.70 11.59
N PRO A 29 -1.70 -0.45 12.08
CA PRO A 29 -2.43 -1.27 13.03
C PRO A 29 -2.40 -0.62 14.41
N VAL A 30 -3.54 -0.59 15.10
CA VAL A 30 -3.69 0.01 16.43
C VAL A 30 -4.63 -0.84 17.30
N ASP A 31 -4.28 -0.95 18.57
CA ASP A 31 -5.11 -1.56 19.61
C ASP A 31 -5.63 -0.43 20.50
N ALA A 32 -6.95 -0.29 20.63
CA ALA A 32 -7.60 0.72 21.44
C ALA A 32 -8.50 0.10 22.50
N THR A 33 -8.08 0.23 23.75
CA THR A 33 -8.82 -0.25 24.92
C THR A 33 -9.62 0.86 25.57
N VAL A 34 -10.89 0.61 25.86
CA VAL A 34 -11.80 1.54 26.57
C VAL A 34 -12.63 0.79 27.61
N LYS A 35 -13.08 1.50 28.64
CA LYS A 35 -14.01 0.93 29.63
C LYS A 35 -15.43 0.86 29.10
N VAL A 36 -16.11 -0.24 29.38
CA VAL A 36 -17.54 -0.43 29.16
C VAL A 36 -18.28 0.14 30.36
N THR A 37 -19.00 1.24 30.15
CA THR A 37 -19.89 1.84 31.15
C THR A 37 -21.31 1.33 30.93
N GLU A 38 -21.98 0.92 32.02
CA GLU A 38 -23.40 0.53 32.02
C GLU A 38 -23.73 -0.61 31.03
N GLU A 39 -22.80 -1.55 30.84
CA GLU A 39 -22.93 -2.66 29.87
C GLU A 39 -23.22 -2.20 28.42
N ASN A 40 -22.96 -0.93 28.11
CA ASN A 40 -23.21 -0.39 26.78
C ASN A 40 -22.00 -0.64 25.85
N TYR A 41 -21.93 -1.87 25.33
CA TYR A 41 -20.88 -2.31 24.40
C TYR A 41 -20.89 -1.56 23.07
N PHE A 42 -22.06 -1.09 22.62
CA PHE A 42 -22.15 -0.30 21.39
C PHE A 42 -21.42 1.05 21.55
N ALA A 43 -21.72 1.78 22.63
CA ALA A 43 -21.04 3.04 22.92
C ALA A 43 -19.54 2.84 23.23
N ALA A 44 -19.18 1.73 23.89
CA ALA A 44 -17.78 1.38 24.11
C ALA A 44 -17.05 1.15 22.78
N LYS A 45 -17.67 0.44 21.83
CA LYS A 45 -17.11 0.22 20.50
C LYS A 45 -16.89 1.52 19.74
N GLU A 46 -17.85 2.42 19.71
CA GLU A 46 -17.70 3.74 19.08
C GLU A 46 -16.54 4.54 19.71
N LYS A 47 -16.43 4.53 21.05
CA LYS A 47 -15.31 5.16 21.77
C LYS A 47 -13.97 4.51 21.43
N ALA A 48 -13.91 3.18 21.31
CA ALA A 48 -12.70 2.47 20.95
C ALA A 48 -12.25 2.83 19.52
N VAL A 49 -13.18 2.96 18.58
CA VAL A 49 -12.90 3.41 17.20
C VAL A 49 -12.36 4.83 17.19
N ALA A 50 -13.00 5.78 17.87
CA ALA A 50 -12.52 7.16 17.96
C ALA A 50 -11.11 7.24 18.59
N LYS A 51 -10.88 6.48 19.68
CA LYS A 51 -9.56 6.37 20.31
C LYS A 51 -8.51 5.77 19.37
N ALA A 52 -8.88 4.73 18.61
CA ALA A 52 -8.01 4.11 17.63
C ALA A 52 -7.60 5.08 16.51
N PHE A 53 -8.52 5.93 16.04
CA PHE A 53 -8.20 6.96 15.04
C PHE A 53 -7.16 7.95 15.58
N GLY A 54 -7.37 8.48 16.79
CA GLY A 54 -6.40 9.36 17.44
C GLY A 54 -5.02 8.71 17.60
N LEU A 55 -4.97 7.45 18.05
CA LEU A 55 -3.72 6.69 18.18
C LEU A 55 -3.03 6.45 16.83
N ALA A 56 -3.79 6.14 15.78
CA ALA A 56 -3.24 5.94 14.44
C ALA A 56 -2.64 7.24 13.90
N VAL A 57 -3.33 8.37 14.09
CA VAL A 57 -2.85 9.69 13.70
C VAL A 57 -1.58 10.08 14.47
N TYR A 58 -1.53 9.83 15.78
CA TYR A 58 -0.32 10.03 16.57
C TYR A 58 0.87 9.23 16.01
N ARG A 59 0.69 7.93 15.75
CA ARG A 59 1.74 7.07 15.16
C ARG A 59 2.18 7.57 13.79
N ALA A 60 1.24 8.04 12.97
CA ALA A 60 1.56 8.63 11.68
C ALA A 60 2.39 9.92 11.82
N ALA A 61 2.06 10.80 12.77
CA ALA A 61 2.82 12.00 13.07
C ALA A 61 4.26 11.67 13.52
N VAL A 62 4.42 10.75 14.47
CA VAL A 62 5.75 10.29 14.94
C VAL A 62 6.59 9.74 13.78
N SER A 63 5.98 9.06 12.80
CA SER A 63 6.70 8.51 11.65
C SER A 63 7.31 9.57 10.72
N VAL A 64 6.84 10.82 10.80
CA VAL A 64 7.26 11.92 9.92
C VAL A 64 7.90 13.08 10.65
N ILE A 65 7.99 13.04 11.98
CA ILE A 65 8.66 14.07 12.79
C ILE A 65 10.05 13.54 13.22
N PRO A 66 11.09 14.38 13.25
CA PRO A 66 12.35 14.04 13.88
C PRO A 66 12.17 13.75 15.38
N PRO A 67 12.81 12.73 15.97
CA PRO A 67 12.66 12.40 17.39
C PRO A 67 12.85 13.61 18.33
N ASP A 68 13.86 14.45 18.06
CA ASP A 68 14.19 15.63 18.86
C ASP A 68 13.10 16.72 18.84
N ASP A 69 12.24 16.71 17.83
CA ASP A 69 11.14 17.67 17.66
C ASP A 69 9.82 17.15 18.27
N LEU A 70 9.75 15.86 18.67
CA LEU A 70 8.50 15.26 19.13
C LEU A 70 8.01 15.87 20.44
N GLU A 71 8.88 15.99 21.45
CA GLU A 71 8.53 16.54 22.76
C GLU A 71 8.06 18.00 22.65
N GLN A 72 8.76 18.80 21.84
CA GLN A 72 8.44 20.22 21.64
C GLN A 72 7.10 20.46 20.94
N ASN A 73 6.61 19.46 20.21
CA ASN A 73 5.38 19.54 19.41
C ASN A 73 4.25 18.67 19.97
N GLU A 74 4.43 18.02 21.12
CA GLU A 74 3.47 17.04 21.65
C GLU A 74 2.09 17.67 21.90
N GLU A 75 2.02 18.82 22.57
CA GLU A 75 0.76 19.53 22.82
C GLU A 75 0.04 19.85 21.50
N MET A 76 0.76 20.39 20.51
CA MET A 76 0.21 20.69 19.18
C MET A 76 -0.30 19.44 18.47
N ILE A 77 0.42 18.32 18.56
CA ILE A 77 0.00 17.02 18.00
C ILE A 77 -1.29 16.56 18.67
N GLN A 78 -1.37 16.61 20.00
CA GLN A 78 -2.56 16.19 20.72
C GLN A 78 -3.78 17.05 20.34
N GLU A 79 -3.61 18.37 20.35
CA GLU A 79 -4.71 19.32 20.11
C GLU A 79 -5.16 19.41 18.66
N ARG A 80 -4.24 19.36 17.69
CA ARG A 80 -4.56 19.60 16.27
C ARG A 80 -4.74 18.33 15.46
N LEU A 81 -4.14 17.22 15.89
CA LEU A 81 -4.16 15.96 15.16
C LEU A 81 -4.96 14.89 15.89
N VAL A 82 -4.55 14.53 17.11
CA VAL A 82 -5.12 13.37 17.83
C VAL A 82 -6.58 13.60 18.21
N SER A 83 -6.90 14.79 18.71
CA SER A 83 -8.28 15.18 19.06
C SER A 83 -9.23 15.19 17.86
N LYS A 84 -8.69 15.33 16.65
CA LYS A 84 -9.39 15.36 15.36
C LYS A 84 -9.08 14.14 14.51
N GLY A 85 -8.79 13.00 15.15
CA GLY A 85 -8.27 11.83 14.46
C GLY A 85 -9.11 11.38 13.26
N GLU A 86 -10.45 11.52 13.35
CA GLU A 86 -11.39 11.16 12.29
C GLU A 86 -11.18 11.94 10.98
N ASP A 87 -10.80 13.23 11.05
CA ASP A 87 -10.60 14.10 9.88
C ASP A 87 -9.49 13.58 8.95
N PHE A 88 -8.59 12.75 9.47
CA PHE A 88 -7.46 12.19 8.74
C PHE A 88 -7.72 10.78 8.23
N VAL A 89 -8.83 10.14 8.62
CA VAL A 89 -9.14 8.75 8.27
C VAL A 89 -9.66 8.67 6.85
N SER A 90 -8.98 7.86 6.02
CA SER A 90 -9.47 7.46 4.71
C SER A 90 -10.36 6.22 4.80
N SER A 91 -9.94 5.23 5.57
CA SER A 91 -10.71 3.99 5.79
C SER A 91 -10.17 3.26 7.02
N TYR A 92 -10.96 2.34 7.56
CA TYR A 92 -10.49 1.44 8.61
C TYR A 92 -11.16 0.07 8.50
N LYS A 93 -10.55 -0.93 9.14
CA LYS A 93 -11.07 -2.29 9.21
C LYS A 93 -10.86 -2.87 10.61
N PHE A 94 -11.87 -3.54 11.15
CA PHE A 94 -11.71 -4.38 12.34
C PHE A 94 -10.88 -5.61 12.00
N LEU A 95 -9.81 -5.82 12.76
CA LEU A 95 -9.02 -7.04 12.73
C LEU A 95 -9.48 -7.98 13.84
N ASP A 96 -9.78 -7.44 15.02
CA ASP A 96 -10.21 -8.20 16.19
C ASP A 96 -10.98 -7.29 17.18
N GLU A 97 -11.78 -7.91 18.03
CA GLU A 97 -12.51 -7.26 19.13
C GLU A 97 -12.52 -8.19 20.33
N ILE A 98 -11.95 -7.75 21.45
CA ILE A 98 -11.83 -8.53 22.67
C ILE A 98 -12.55 -7.79 23.79
N THR A 99 -13.49 -8.47 24.42
CA THR A 99 -14.20 -7.97 25.60
C THR A 99 -13.74 -8.74 26.81
N ASP A 100 -13.19 -8.04 27.79
CA ASP A 100 -12.86 -8.58 29.10
C ASP A 100 -13.95 -8.17 30.11
N HIS A 101 -14.85 -9.12 30.40
CA HIS A 101 -15.93 -8.90 31.35
C HIS A 101 -15.45 -8.75 32.80
N ALA A 102 -14.26 -9.23 33.16
CA ALA A 102 -13.74 -9.11 34.52
C ALA A 102 -13.19 -7.71 34.80
N SER A 103 -12.48 -7.12 33.83
CA SER A 103 -12.00 -5.73 33.92
C SER A 103 -13.03 -4.69 33.44
N GLY A 104 -14.07 -5.14 32.72
CA GLY A 104 -15.06 -4.25 32.11
C GLY A 104 -14.47 -3.46 30.94
N GLU A 105 -13.53 -4.04 30.20
CA GLU A 105 -12.82 -3.37 29.11
C GLU A 105 -13.13 -4.00 27.76
N LEU A 106 -13.22 -3.15 26.73
CA LEU A 106 -13.31 -3.54 25.33
C LEU A 106 -12.05 -3.07 24.62
N THR A 107 -11.35 -3.99 23.96
CA THR A 107 -10.20 -3.71 23.11
C THR A 107 -10.58 -3.95 21.65
N ALA A 108 -10.55 -2.88 20.85
CA ALA A 108 -10.70 -2.96 19.41
C ALA A 108 -9.32 -2.95 18.75
N ARG A 109 -9.02 -3.97 17.95
CA ARG A 109 -7.84 -3.99 17.08
C ARG A 109 -8.24 -3.57 15.68
N LEU A 110 -7.78 -2.40 15.26
CA LEU A 110 -8.10 -1.82 13.96
C LEU A 110 -6.88 -1.71 13.08
N GLN A 111 -7.11 -1.81 11.78
CA GLN A 111 -6.22 -1.33 10.75
C GLN A 111 -6.78 -0.02 10.22
N VAL A 112 -6.09 1.10 10.47
CA VAL A 112 -6.54 2.44 10.09
C VAL A 112 -5.68 2.95 8.94
N THR A 113 -6.29 3.38 7.84
CA THR A 113 -5.62 4.04 6.72
C THR A 113 -5.90 5.54 6.78
N LEU A 114 -4.84 6.33 6.79
CA LEU A 114 -4.87 7.78 6.97
C LEU A 114 -4.36 8.49 5.73
N PHE A 115 -4.89 9.69 5.48
CA PHE A 115 -4.31 10.65 4.54
C PHE A 115 -3.07 11.29 5.18
N LEU A 116 -1.88 10.99 4.66
CA LEU A 116 -0.65 11.49 5.28
C LEU A 116 -0.36 12.96 4.93
N ASN A 117 -0.73 13.42 3.74
CA ASN A 117 -0.49 14.80 3.32
C ASN A 117 -1.16 15.83 4.27
N PRO A 118 -2.46 15.70 4.64
CA PRO A 118 -3.07 16.58 5.63
C PRO A 118 -2.37 16.57 7.00
N ILE A 119 -1.91 15.41 7.47
CA ILE A 119 -1.13 15.30 8.72
C ILE A 119 0.16 16.10 8.61
N ARG A 120 0.93 15.93 7.52
CA ARG A 120 2.16 16.71 7.28
C ARG A 120 1.88 18.21 7.24
N THR A 121 0.82 18.63 6.55
CA THR A 121 0.43 20.04 6.46
C THR A 121 0.08 20.61 7.82
N ALA A 122 -0.69 19.89 8.64
CA ALA A 122 -1.03 20.33 9.99
C ALA A 122 0.20 20.45 10.90
N LEU A 123 1.17 19.54 10.78
CA LEU A 123 2.46 19.60 11.48
C LEU A 123 3.29 20.82 11.07
N ILE A 124 3.44 21.04 9.76
CA ILE A 124 4.19 22.19 9.21
C ILE A 124 3.54 23.51 9.65
N ASN A 125 2.21 23.62 9.57
CA ASN A 125 1.47 24.78 10.05
C ASN A 125 1.52 24.96 11.58
N GLY A 126 1.87 23.90 12.31
CA GLY A 126 2.15 23.92 13.74
C GLY A 126 3.60 24.30 14.09
N GLY A 127 4.48 24.49 13.10
CA GLY A 127 5.89 24.82 13.31
C GLY A 127 6.81 23.60 13.44
N ALA A 128 6.29 22.38 13.31
CA ALA A 128 7.10 21.17 13.36
C ALA A 128 7.88 20.97 12.06
N ARG A 129 9.11 20.47 12.17
CA ARG A 129 9.84 19.99 10.98
C ARG A 129 9.31 18.61 10.61
N VAL A 130 9.13 18.39 9.31
CA VAL A 130 8.64 17.12 8.78
C VAL A 130 9.72 16.50 7.89
N ARG A 131 10.02 15.23 8.11
CA ARG A 131 10.93 14.42 7.29
C ARG A 131 10.16 13.50 6.36
N LYS A 132 10.82 13.08 5.27
CA LYS A 132 10.33 11.95 4.46
C LYS A 132 10.36 10.68 5.31
N ARG A 133 9.40 9.79 5.07
CA ARG A 133 9.42 8.48 5.72
C ARG A 133 10.57 7.67 5.12
N ASP A 134 11.27 6.98 6.01
CA ASP A 134 12.35 6.08 5.65
C ASP A 134 11.76 4.70 5.35
N LEU A 135 11.25 4.54 4.12
CA LEU A 135 10.59 3.35 3.60
C LEU A 135 11.55 2.58 2.69
N PRO A 136 11.45 1.23 2.65
CA PRO A 136 12.29 0.43 1.77
C PRO A 136 11.93 0.70 0.30
N LYS A 137 12.93 0.70 -0.58
CA LYS A 137 12.74 0.63 -2.02
C LYS A 137 12.31 -0.79 -2.41
N LEU A 138 11.17 -0.88 -3.10
CA LEU A 138 10.58 -2.14 -3.51
C LEU A 138 10.82 -2.39 -4.99
N VAL A 139 11.02 -3.65 -5.36
CA VAL A 139 10.76 -4.14 -6.73
C VAL A 139 9.53 -5.03 -6.68
N ILE A 140 8.56 -4.80 -7.57
CA ILE A 140 7.35 -5.62 -7.67
C ILE A 140 7.23 -6.13 -9.10
N ILE A 141 7.23 -7.46 -9.25
CA ILE A 141 7.07 -8.11 -10.55
C ILE A 141 6.14 -9.32 -10.40
N ILE A 142 5.04 -9.31 -11.15
CA ILE A 142 4.01 -10.37 -11.10
C ILE A 142 3.75 -10.92 -12.50
N LYS A 143 3.90 -12.24 -12.65
CA LYS A 143 3.54 -12.99 -13.86
C LYS A 143 2.08 -13.40 -13.82
N GLU A 144 1.27 -12.83 -14.70
CA GLU A 144 -0.13 -13.26 -14.84
C GLU A 144 -0.24 -14.28 -15.97
N GLN A 145 -0.63 -15.49 -15.61
CA GLN A 145 -0.94 -16.58 -16.53
C GLN A 145 -2.44 -16.53 -16.82
N ASN A 146 -2.78 -16.00 -17.99
CA ASN A 146 -4.12 -16.08 -18.55
C ASN A 146 -4.16 -17.21 -19.58
N ALA A 147 -5.25 -17.98 -19.60
CA ALA A 147 -5.42 -19.15 -20.46
C ALA A 147 -5.15 -18.90 -21.97
N ASP A 148 -5.22 -17.66 -22.47
CA ASP A 148 -5.09 -17.36 -23.91
C ASP A 148 -4.15 -16.19 -24.31
N PHE A 149 -3.65 -15.34 -23.40
CA PHE A 149 -3.08 -14.02 -23.80
C PHE A 149 -1.65 -13.71 -23.33
N MET A 150 -1.14 -14.38 -22.29
CA MET A 150 0.15 -14.06 -21.69
C MET A 150 1.12 -15.24 -21.82
N SER A 151 1.81 -15.33 -22.95
CA SER A 151 2.94 -16.25 -23.13
C SER A 151 4.22 -15.68 -22.48
N GLU A 152 5.21 -16.53 -22.21
CA GLU A 152 6.54 -16.10 -21.76
C GLU A 152 7.16 -15.02 -22.67
N SER A 153 6.86 -15.07 -23.98
CA SER A 153 7.37 -14.11 -24.96
C SER A 153 6.85 -12.69 -24.77
N ASN A 154 5.67 -12.52 -24.17
CA ASN A 154 5.04 -11.22 -23.94
C ASN A 154 5.06 -10.80 -22.47
N PHE A 155 5.54 -11.67 -21.58
CA PHE A 155 5.66 -11.38 -20.16
C PHE A 155 6.43 -10.08 -19.93
N MET A 156 7.61 -9.90 -20.50
CA MET A 156 8.33 -8.63 -20.28
C MET A 156 7.62 -7.42 -20.90
N LEU A 157 6.71 -7.61 -21.87
CA LEU A 157 6.07 -6.54 -22.63
C LEU A 157 4.87 -5.90 -21.93
N LEU A 158 4.03 -6.71 -21.29
CA LEU A 158 2.72 -6.31 -20.76
C LEU A 158 2.68 -6.43 -19.24
N SER A 159 2.31 -5.36 -18.53
CA SER A 159 2.06 -5.42 -17.09
C SER A 159 0.83 -6.27 -16.78
N SER A 160 0.92 -7.10 -15.74
CA SER A 160 -0.26 -7.79 -15.21
C SER A 160 -1.15 -6.84 -14.43
N LEU A 161 -2.45 -7.12 -14.39
CA LEU A 161 -3.38 -6.29 -13.62
C LEU A 161 -3.02 -6.32 -12.12
N THR A 162 -2.58 -7.48 -11.62
CA THR A 162 -2.09 -7.61 -10.25
C THR A 162 -0.86 -6.74 -9.98
N GLU A 163 0.15 -6.74 -10.86
CA GLU A 163 1.35 -5.89 -10.71
C GLU A 163 0.98 -4.41 -10.65
N GLU A 164 0.13 -3.94 -11.58
CA GLU A 164 -0.28 -2.53 -11.63
C GLU A 164 -0.99 -2.09 -10.35
N ILE A 165 -1.88 -2.93 -9.81
CA ILE A 165 -2.60 -2.63 -8.57
C ILE A 165 -1.62 -2.60 -7.40
N LEU A 166 -0.71 -3.55 -7.29
CA LEU A 166 0.29 -3.58 -6.21
C LEU A 166 1.24 -2.39 -6.28
N VAL A 167 1.82 -2.11 -7.46
CA VAL A 167 2.72 -0.98 -7.68
C VAL A 167 2.03 0.33 -7.32
N ARG A 168 0.80 0.55 -7.80
CA ARG A 168 0.01 1.74 -7.44
C ARG A 168 -0.25 1.81 -5.94
N ASN A 169 -0.65 0.71 -5.33
CA ASN A 169 -0.98 0.65 -3.91
C ASN A 169 0.21 1.01 -3.01
N PHE A 170 1.42 0.55 -3.36
CA PHE A 170 2.65 0.86 -2.64
C PHE A 170 3.17 2.28 -2.93
N ARG A 171 3.11 2.76 -4.19
CA ARG A 171 3.46 4.15 -4.53
C ARG A 171 2.55 5.16 -3.80
N GLN A 172 1.25 4.90 -3.77
CA GLN A 172 0.28 5.67 -2.98
C GLN A 172 0.59 5.63 -1.48
N ARG A 173 1.34 4.64 -0.99
CA ARG A 173 1.82 4.57 0.39
C ARG A 173 3.20 5.17 0.59
N GLY A 174 3.72 5.91 -0.38
CA GLY A 174 5.00 6.62 -0.32
C GLY A 174 6.24 5.76 -0.59
N PHE A 175 6.07 4.47 -0.92
CA PHE A 175 7.19 3.61 -1.26
C PHE A 175 7.78 4.00 -2.62
N LEU A 176 9.11 3.93 -2.74
CA LEU A 176 9.75 3.90 -4.04
C LEU A 176 9.58 2.49 -4.60
N VAL A 177 8.91 2.38 -5.75
CA VAL A 177 8.62 1.08 -6.37
C VAL A 177 9.17 1.06 -7.79
N ALA A 178 10.14 0.19 -8.02
CA ALA A 178 10.58 -0.21 -9.34
C ALA A 178 9.69 -1.37 -9.85
N ASP A 179 9.32 -1.31 -11.12
CA ASP A 179 8.50 -2.32 -11.76
C ASP A 179 9.21 -2.96 -12.97
N ARG A 180 8.52 -3.84 -13.68
CA ARG A 180 9.06 -4.51 -14.87
C ARG A 180 9.57 -3.53 -15.93
N ASN A 181 8.98 -2.34 -16.06
CA ASN A 181 9.47 -1.34 -17.03
C ASN A 181 10.87 -0.85 -16.65
N ASP A 182 11.12 -0.66 -15.36
CA ASP A 182 12.44 -0.25 -14.86
C ASP A 182 13.46 -1.37 -15.06
N ALA A 183 13.06 -2.62 -14.83
CA ALA A 183 13.89 -3.79 -15.11
C ALA A 183 14.26 -3.89 -16.61
N ARG A 184 13.32 -3.63 -17.52
CA ARG A 184 13.60 -3.56 -18.97
C ARG A 184 14.57 -2.46 -19.34
N LYS A 185 14.37 -1.25 -18.80
CA LYS A 185 15.29 -0.12 -19.03
C LYS A 185 16.71 -0.47 -18.55
N ALA A 186 16.81 -1.24 -17.47
CA ALA A 186 18.06 -1.78 -16.95
C ALA A 186 18.58 -3.03 -17.69
N LYS A 187 17.88 -3.51 -18.74
CA LYS A 187 18.22 -4.69 -19.55
C LYS A 187 18.31 -5.99 -18.73
N LEU A 188 17.40 -6.15 -17.76
CA LEU A 188 17.36 -7.28 -16.82
C LEU A 188 16.40 -8.39 -17.24
N ASP A 189 15.87 -8.38 -18.46
CA ASP A 189 14.81 -9.27 -18.95
C ASP A 189 15.05 -10.75 -18.62
N LYS A 190 16.26 -11.25 -18.92
CA LYS A 190 16.65 -12.64 -18.62
C LYS A 190 16.67 -12.92 -17.11
N ALA A 191 17.24 -12.00 -16.32
CA ALA A 191 17.34 -12.15 -14.88
C ALA A 191 15.96 -12.11 -14.21
N VAL A 192 15.04 -11.27 -14.70
CA VAL A 192 13.66 -11.23 -14.22
C VAL A 192 12.93 -12.55 -14.48
N LEU A 193 13.04 -13.10 -15.69
CA LEU A 193 12.43 -14.40 -16.02
C LEU A 193 12.96 -15.52 -15.11
N GLN A 194 14.28 -15.57 -14.89
CA GLN A 194 14.90 -16.55 -13.99
C GLN A 194 14.43 -16.34 -12.54
N ALA A 195 14.38 -15.09 -12.08
CA ALA A 195 13.97 -14.74 -10.72
C ALA A 195 12.53 -15.18 -10.42
N ILE A 196 11.59 -14.92 -11.33
CA ILE A 196 10.18 -15.35 -11.19
C ILE A 196 10.08 -16.87 -11.13
N ASN A 197 10.89 -17.59 -11.90
CA ASN A 197 10.96 -19.05 -11.87
C ASN A 197 11.73 -19.60 -10.65
N GLY A 198 12.09 -18.74 -9.68
CA GLY A 198 12.64 -19.14 -8.39
C GLY A 198 14.16 -19.07 -8.28
N ASP A 199 14.88 -18.58 -9.28
CA ASP A 199 16.34 -18.46 -9.25
C ASP A 199 16.77 -17.35 -8.27
N SER A 200 17.44 -17.75 -7.18
CA SER A 200 17.88 -16.85 -6.12
C SER A 200 19.00 -15.90 -6.57
N ASP A 201 19.91 -16.34 -7.44
CA ASP A 201 21.02 -15.51 -7.92
C ASP A 201 20.49 -14.43 -8.87
N ALA A 202 19.56 -14.80 -9.74
CA ALA A 202 18.86 -13.86 -10.61
C ALA A 202 18.00 -12.87 -9.81
N THR A 203 17.34 -13.35 -8.74
CA THR A 203 16.59 -12.47 -7.81
C THR A 203 17.52 -11.44 -7.17
N ALA A 204 18.68 -11.87 -6.67
CA ALA A 204 19.67 -10.99 -6.08
C ALA A 204 20.27 -10.02 -7.11
N GLN A 205 20.47 -10.46 -8.36
CA GLN A 205 20.91 -9.61 -9.46
C GLN A 205 19.90 -8.49 -9.75
N VAL A 206 18.60 -8.82 -9.86
CA VAL A 206 17.53 -7.84 -10.08
C VAL A 206 17.50 -6.84 -8.93
N GLY A 207 17.55 -7.32 -7.68
CA GLY A 207 17.54 -6.46 -6.50
C GLY A 207 18.70 -5.49 -6.45
N ARG A 208 19.93 -5.96 -6.68
CA ARG A 208 21.12 -5.08 -6.71
C ARG A 208 21.03 -4.06 -7.83
N ALA A 209 20.66 -4.48 -9.03
CA ALA A 209 20.62 -3.60 -10.19
C ALA A 209 19.54 -2.51 -10.08
N LEU A 210 18.44 -2.79 -9.37
CA LEU A 210 17.37 -1.84 -9.09
C LEU A 210 17.50 -1.19 -7.69
N GLU A 211 18.59 -1.46 -6.97
CA GLU A 211 18.87 -0.98 -5.61
C GLU A 211 17.69 -1.22 -4.65
N ALA A 212 17.04 -2.37 -4.77
CA ALA A 212 15.90 -2.73 -3.96
C ALA A 212 16.35 -3.17 -2.56
N ASP A 213 15.64 -2.73 -1.53
CA ASP A 213 15.76 -3.30 -0.19
C ASP A 213 14.95 -4.60 -0.07
N LEU A 214 13.83 -4.66 -0.79
CA LEU A 214 12.91 -5.80 -0.82
C LEU A 214 12.40 -6.05 -2.24
N ILE A 215 12.17 -7.32 -2.59
CA ILE A 215 11.54 -7.70 -3.85
C ILE A 215 10.27 -8.51 -3.57
N ILE A 216 9.20 -8.18 -4.29
CA ILE A 216 7.95 -8.95 -4.35
C ILE A 216 7.89 -9.61 -5.72
N LEU A 217 8.04 -10.94 -5.75
CA LEU A 217 7.85 -11.76 -6.93
C LEU A 217 6.58 -12.57 -6.78
N GLY A 218 5.83 -12.77 -7.85
CA GLY A 218 4.62 -13.57 -7.76
C GLY A 218 4.03 -13.97 -9.09
N GLU A 219 2.97 -14.76 -8.98
CA GLU A 219 2.19 -15.23 -10.11
C GLU A 219 0.68 -15.07 -9.84
N THR A 220 -0.07 -14.82 -10.90
CA THR A 220 -1.54 -14.77 -10.90
C THR A 220 -2.03 -15.79 -11.92
N ASP A 221 -2.73 -16.83 -11.47
CA ASP A 221 -3.33 -17.85 -12.32
C ASP A 221 -4.83 -17.60 -12.43
N VAL A 222 -5.34 -17.54 -13.67
CA VAL A 222 -6.77 -17.40 -13.96
C VAL A 222 -7.26 -18.65 -14.68
N ASN A 223 -8.13 -19.41 -14.01
CA ASN A 223 -8.78 -20.59 -14.57
C ASN A 223 -10.25 -20.30 -14.88
N VAL A 224 -10.70 -20.69 -16.07
CA VAL A 224 -12.08 -20.49 -16.52
C VAL A 224 -12.66 -21.85 -16.90
N THR A 225 -13.81 -22.19 -16.30
CA THR A 225 -14.51 -23.46 -16.55
C THR A 225 -16.00 -23.23 -16.77
N PRO A 226 -16.65 -23.97 -17.67
CA PRO A 226 -18.10 -23.86 -17.88
C PRO A 226 -18.91 -24.09 -16.59
N ALA A 227 -19.99 -23.34 -16.40
CA ALA A 227 -20.95 -23.48 -15.29
C ALA A 227 -22.39 -23.40 -15.81
N GLU A 228 -23.37 -23.82 -15.00
CA GLU A 228 -24.79 -23.84 -15.42
C GLU A 228 -25.32 -22.46 -15.84
N GLU A 229 -24.88 -21.39 -15.17
CA GLU A 229 -25.31 -20.01 -15.44
C GLU A 229 -24.18 -19.08 -15.92
N GLY A 230 -23.31 -19.59 -16.79
CA GLY A 230 -22.23 -18.82 -17.41
C GLY A 230 -20.88 -19.52 -17.29
N GLU A 231 -19.85 -18.76 -16.95
CA GLU A 231 -18.49 -19.28 -16.80
C GLU A 231 -18.03 -19.07 -15.35
N ARG A 232 -17.49 -20.12 -14.74
CA ARG A 232 -16.82 -20.04 -13.45
C ARG A 232 -15.40 -19.53 -13.68
N VAL A 233 -15.08 -18.43 -13.03
CA VAL A 233 -13.73 -17.86 -13.00
C VAL A 233 -13.15 -18.11 -11.62
N ASP A 234 -12.00 -18.77 -11.57
CA ASP A 234 -11.20 -18.97 -10.36
C ASP A 234 -9.84 -18.30 -10.53
N VAL A 235 -9.45 -17.50 -9.55
CA VAL A 235 -8.18 -16.77 -9.54
C VAL A 235 -7.37 -17.20 -8.34
N THR A 236 -6.10 -17.52 -8.56
CA THR A 236 -5.12 -17.73 -7.48
C THR A 236 -3.97 -16.75 -7.68
N ILE A 237 -3.68 -15.96 -6.65
CA ILE A 237 -2.53 -15.04 -6.65
C ILE A 237 -1.56 -15.51 -5.57
N SER A 238 -0.31 -15.73 -5.95
CA SER A 238 0.76 -16.14 -5.05
C SER A 238 1.91 -15.14 -5.13
N VAL A 239 2.32 -14.58 -4.00
CA VAL A 239 3.39 -13.58 -3.92
C VAL A 239 4.37 -13.91 -2.81
N THR A 240 5.65 -13.68 -3.08
CA THR A 240 6.76 -13.90 -2.15
C THR A 240 7.53 -12.59 -1.97
N LEU A 241 7.58 -12.10 -0.74
CA LEU A 241 8.45 -11.01 -0.32
C LEU A 241 9.82 -11.58 0.05
N ARG A 242 10.86 -11.04 -0.58
CA ARG A 242 12.27 -11.44 -0.38
C ARG A 242 13.12 -10.26 0.07
N LYS A 243 14.06 -10.53 0.97
CA LYS A 243 15.05 -9.56 1.47
C LYS A 243 16.20 -9.41 0.49
N MET A 244 16.70 -8.20 0.27
CA MET A 244 17.96 -7.98 -0.43
C MET A 244 19.13 -7.73 0.53
N PRO A 245 20.38 -8.06 0.13
CA PRO A 245 20.78 -8.57 -1.18
C PRO A 245 20.75 -10.11 -1.33
N ASP A 246 20.45 -10.87 -0.26
CA ASP A 246 20.57 -12.34 -0.25
C ASP A 246 19.42 -13.10 -0.93
N GLY A 247 18.30 -12.42 -1.21
CA GLY A 247 17.13 -13.03 -1.85
C GLY A 247 16.35 -13.97 -0.94
N ALA A 248 16.60 -13.94 0.38
CA ALA A 248 15.93 -14.79 1.34
C ALA A 248 14.43 -14.48 1.39
N SER A 249 13.60 -15.51 1.27
CA SER A 249 12.14 -15.38 1.40
C SER A 249 11.78 -15.03 2.84
N ILE A 250 11.03 -13.94 3.01
CA ILE A 250 10.58 -13.44 4.32
C ILE A 250 9.10 -13.80 4.55
N VAL A 251 8.27 -13.61 3.52
CA VAL A 251 6.82 -13.79 3.61
C VAL A 251 6.29 -14.35 2.30
N ASN A 252 5.45 -15.39 2.39
CA ASN A 252 4.65 -15.88 1.28
C ASN A 252 3.17 -15.57 1.58
N LYS A 253 2.45 -15.05 0.58
CA LYS A 253 1.01 -14.83 0.63
C LYS A 253 0.35 -15.46 -0.58
N VAL A 254 -0.76 -16.15 -0.32
CA VAL A 254 -1.61 -16.71 -1.35
C VAL A 254 -3.04 -16.25 -1.07
N GLU A 255 -3.71 -15.75 -2.11
CA GLU A 255 -5.12 -15.39 -2.05
C GLU A 255 -5.85 -16.06 -3.20
N LYS A 256 -7.09 -16.50 -2.93
CA LYS A 256 -7.95 -17.12 -3.92
C LYS A 256 -9.26 -16.36 -4.02
N GLY A 257 -9.74 -16.17 -5.22
CA GLY A 257 -11.06 -15.60 -5.49
C GLY A 257 -11.77 -16.39 -6.58
N GLY A 258 -13.08 -16.28 -6.65
CA GLY A 258 -13.81 -16.84 -7.76
C GLY A 258 -15.30 -16.55 -7.72
N GLY A 259 -15.96 -16.80 -8.84
CA GLY A 259 -17.39 -16.56 -9.02
C GLY A 259 -17.88 -17.07 -10.36
N VAL A 260 -19.21 -17.06 -10.54
CA VAL A 260 -19.85 -17.38 -11.82
C VAL A 260 -20.26 -16.08 -12.50
N TYR A 261 -19.82 -15.90 -13.74
CA TYR A 261 -19.99 -14.67 -14.50
C TYR A 261 -20.54 -14.94 -15.90
N LYS A 262 -21.44 -14.06 -16.35
CA LYS A 262 -21.94 -14.08 -17.73
C LYS A 262 -20.89 -13.61 -18.76
N LYS A 263 -19.90 -12.83 -18.31
CA LYS A 263 -18.81 -12.29 -19.14
C LYS A 263 -17.47 -12.57 -18.47
N VAL A 264 -16.68 -13.49 -19.04
CA VAL A 264 -15.39 -13.93 -18.49
C VAL A 264 -14.43 -12.78 -18.24
N LEU A 265 -14.26 -11.88 -19.22
CA LEU A 265 -13.32 -10.76 -19.10
C LEU A 265 -13.64 -9.87 -17.89
N SER A 266 -14.90 -9.43 -17.76
CA SER A 266 -15.33 -8.59 -16.64
C SER A 266 -15.21 -9.33 -15.30
N GLY A 267 -15.61 -10.60 -15.25
CA GLY A 267 -15.49 -11.44 -14.06
C GLY A 267 -14.03 -11.66 -13.63
N SER A 268 -13.13 -11.85 -14.58
CA SER A 268 -11.69 -12.01 -14.33
C SER A 268 -11.10 -10.72 -13.76
N VAL A 269 -11.38 -9.57 -14.37
CA VAL A 269 -10.91 -8.27 -13.88
C VAL A 269 -11.42 -8.00 -12.46
N GLU A 270 -12.72 -8.23 -12.20
CA GLU A 270 -13.32 -8.04 -10.87
C GLU A 270 -12.68 -8.96 -9.82
N THR A 271 -12.53 -10.24 -10.14
CA THR A 271 -11.98 -11.25 -9.22
C THR A 271 -10.50 -10.95 -8.91
N ILE A 272 -9.69 -10.65 -9.94
CA ILE A 272 -8.28 -10.26 -9.78
C ILE A 272 -8.18 -9.01 -8.92
N GLN A 273 -8.99 -7.98 -9.17
CA GLN A 273 -8.98 -6.75 -8.37
C GLN A 273 -9.32 -7.02 -6.91
N SER A 274 -10.34 -7.84 -6.65
CA SER A 274 -10.76 -8.18 -5.29
C SER A 274 -9.65 -8.92 -4.53
N ALA A 275 -9.12 -10.01 -5.11
CA ALA A 275 -8.04 -10.79 -4.51
C ALA A 275 -6.75 -9.95 -4.34
N THR A 276 -6.39 -9.14 -5.33
CA THR A 276 -5.20 -8.29 -5.27
C THR A 276 -5.30 -7.24 -4.16
N ARG A 277 -6.50 -6.65 -3.90
CA ARG A 277 -6.68 -5.69 -2.80
C ARG A 277 -6.43 -6.34 -1.44
N ILE A 278 -6.81 -7.60 -1.26
CA ILE A 278 -6.54 -8.36 -0.02
C ILE A 278 -5.03 -8.56 0.14
N ILE A 279 -4.36 -9.05 -0.91
CA ILE A 279 -2.89 -9.23 -0.91
C ILE A 279 -2.16 -7.92 -0.66
N ALA A 280 -2.55 -6.83 -1.33
CA ALA A 280 -1.89 -5.52 -1.19
C ALA A 280 -1.93 -5.04 0.26
N ARG A 281 -3.08 -5.19 0.92
CA ARG A 281 -3.26 -4.82 2.33
C ARG A 281 -2.35 -5.64 3.24
N ASP A 282 -2.37 -6.96 3.07
CA ASP A 282 -1.63 -7.89 3.92
C ASP A 282 -0.10 -7.76 3.70
N LEU A 283 0.32 -7.53 2.45
CA LEU A 283 1.72 -7.25 2.12
C LEU A 283 2.18 -5.91 2.69
N ALA A 284 1.36 -4.85 2.64
CA ALA A 284 1.74 -3.56 3.22
C ALA A 284 2.05 -3.66 4.72
N ILE A 285 1.30 -4.48 5.46
CA ILE A 285 1.58 -4.78 6.87
C ILE A 285 2.89 -5.55 6.99
N ALA A 286 3.04 -6.63 6.22
CA ALA A 286 4.21 -7.51 6.28
C ALA A 286 5.52 -6.77 5.95
N VAL A 287 5.51 -5.94 4.91
CA VAL A 287 6.64 -5.11 4.50
C VAL A 287 7.06 -4.17 5.62
N MET A 288 6.11 -3.47 6.24
CA MET A 288 6.41 -2.52 7.31
C MET A 288 6.93 -3.22 8.57
N ALA A 289 6.31 -4.31 8.99
CA ALA A 289 6.76 -5.10 10.14
C ALA A 289 8.20 -5.59 9.93
N LYS A 290 8.47 -6.16 8.74
CA LYS A 290 9.81 -6.68 8.42
C LYS A 290 10.84 -5.60 8.22
N TRP A 291 10.47 -4.43 7.73
CA TRP A 291 11.39 -3.32 7.62
C TRP A 291 11.86 -2.80 8.98
N ILE A 292 10.97 -2.78 9.98
CA ILE A 292 11.33 -2.40 11.36
C ILE A 292 12.30 -3.43 11.95
N ASP A 293 11.96 -4.72 11.89
CA ASP A 293 12.84 -5.82 12.36
C ASP A 293 14.25 -5.71 11.76
N LEU A 294 14.33 -5.41 10.46
CA LEU A 294 15.59 -5.29 9.74
C LEU A 294 16.42 -4.11 10.24
N LYS A 295 15.83 -2.93 10.45
CA LYS A 295 16.56 -1.77 10.97
C LYS A 295 17.12 -2.00 12.37
N GLU A 296 16.38 -2.68 13.23
CA GLU A 296 16.87 -3.01 14.56
C GLU A 296 18.07 -3.97 14.50
N SER A 297 18.07 -4.92 13.56
CA SER A 297 19.19 -5.85 13.36
C SER A 297 20.48 -5.22 12.82
N PHE A 298 20.39 -4.06 12.14
CA PHE A 298 21.57 -3.35 11.61
C PHE A 298 22.22 -2.40 12.63
N ASN A 299 21.52 -2.07 13.72
CA ASN A 299 21.97 -1.13 14.74
C ASN A 299 22.44 -1.81 16.06
N GLY A 300 22.49 -3.15 16.09
CA GLY A 300 23.06 -3.95 17.19
C GLY A 300 24.37 -4.61 16.77
#